data_AF-A0A6I4HUU0-F1
#
_entry.id   AF-A0A6I4HUU0-F1
#
_cell.length_a   1.000
_cell.length_b   1.000
_cell.length_c   1.000
_cell.angle_alpha   90.00
_cell.angle_beta   90.00
_cell.angle_gamma   90.00
#
_symmetry.space_group_name_H-M   'P 1'
#
loop_
_entity.id
_entity.type
_entity.pdbx_description
1 polymer ?
#
loop_
_entity_poly.entity_id
_entity_poly.type
_entity_poly.pdbx_seq_one_letter_code
_entity_poly.pdbx_strand_id
1 'polypeptide(L)'
;AWVTPGFIDCHTHSVFGGNRSVEFEKRLQGVSYAEIAASGGGIASTVRATREASEEQLLNSALKRIRCMQQDGVTTIEIKSGYGLNYENERKMLRV
;
A
#
# COMPACT_ATOMS: atom_id res chain seq x y z
N ALA A 1 4.13 9.98 -34.70
CA ALA A 1 3.94 9.33 -33.39
C ALA A 1 2.69 9.92 -32.74
N TRP A 2 1.96 9.13 -31.95
CA TRP A 2 0.84 9.63 -31.15
C TRP A 2 1.37 10.35 -29.90
N VAL A 3 0.65 11.38 -29.45
CA VAL A 3 0.93 12.14 -28.23
C VAL A 3 -0.36 12.25 -27.44
N THR A 4 -0.27 12.03 -26.13
CA THR A 4 -1.39 12.16 -25.19
C THR A 4 -0.93 12.96 -23.95
N PRO A 5 -1.85 13.55 -23.18
CA PRO A 5 -1.54 14.04 -21.84
C PRO A 5 -1.04 12.89 -20.95
N GLY A 6 -0.28 13.23 -19.91
CA GLY A 6 0.11 12.25 -18.90
C GLY A 6 -1.10 11.71 -18.13
N PHE A 7 -1.04 10.44 -17.74
CA PHE A 7 -2.14 9.79 -17.03
C PHE A 7 -2.23 10.27 -15.58
N ILE A 8 -3.45 10.24 -15.06
CA ILE A 8 -3.77 10.61 -13.68
C ILE A 8 -4.34 9.38 -13.00
N ASP A 9 -3.70 8.94 -11.92
CA ASP A 9 -4.27 7.94 -11.00
C ASP A 9 -4.79 8.67 -9.76
N CYS A 10 -6.12 8.85 -9.68
CA CYS A 10 -6.77 9.65 -8.65
C CYS A 10 -7.12 8.87 -7.37
N HIS A 11 -6.73 7.59 -7.27
CA HIS A 11 -7.07 6.79 -6.09
C HIS A 11 -6.04 5.69 -5.84
N THR A 12 -5.08 5.94 -4.95
CA THR A 12 -4.13 4.89 -4.55
C THR A 12 -3.93 4.80 -3.05
N HIS A 13 -3.51 3.62 -2.62
CA HIS A 13 -2.95 3.39 -1.30
C HIS A 13 -1.49 2.95 -1.47
N SER A 14 -0.69 3.76 -2.17
CA SER A 14 0.69 3.40 -2.56
C SER A 14 1.68 3.39 -1.39
N VAL A 15 1.35 4.02 -0.26
CA VAL A 15 2.13 4.03 0.97
C VAL A 15 1.56 3.01 1.96
N PHE A 16 2.31 1.94 2.22
CA PHE A 16 1.98 0.90 3.22
C PHE A 16 3.22 0.08 3.58
N GLY A 17 3.19 -0.54 4.76
CA GLY A 17 4.19 -1.51 5.22
C GLY A 17 3.82 -2.96 4.87
N GLY A 18 4.85 -3.79 4.67
CA GLY A 18 4.71 -5.23 4.41
C GLY A 18 4.05 -5.56 3.07
N ASN A 19 3.48 -6.76 2.98
CA ASN A 19 2.65 -7.23 1.87
C ASN A 19 1.66 -8.29 2.39
N ARG A 20 0.75 -8.75 1.53
CA ARG A 20 -0.25 -9.78 1.88
C ARG A 20 -0.11 -11.06 1.03
N SER A 21 1.09 -11.36 0.53
CA SER A 21 1.31 -12.55 -0.30
C SER A 21 1.07 -13.87 0.46
N VAL A 22 1.44 -13.91 1.75
CA VAL A 22 1.18 -15.08 2.62
C VAL A 22 -0.32 -15.32 2.83
N GLU A 23 -1.09 -14.24 3.00
CA GLU A 23 -2.56 -14.36 3.04
C GLU A 23 -3.12 -14.84 1.71
N PHE A 24 -2.61 -14.32 0.60
CA PHE A 24 -3.01 -14.74 -0.74
C PHE A 24 -2.76 -16.24 -0.96
N GLU A 25 -1.60 -16.76 -0.54
CA GLU A 25 -1.28 -18.19 -0.59
C GLU A 25 -2.26 -19.03 0.24
N LYS A 26 -2.57 -18.62 1.48
CA LYS A 26 -3.56 -19.33 2.32
C LYS A 26 -4.94 -19.39 1.66
N ARG A 27 -5.37 -18.31 0.99
CA ARG A 27 -6.64 -18.30 0.25
C ARG A 27 -6.62 -19.30 -0.91
N LEU A 28 -5.48 -19.41 -1.63
CA LEU A 28 -5.33 -20.42 -2.69
C LEU A 28 -5.38 -21.86 -2.15
N GLN A 29 -4.95 -22.08 -0.90
CA GLN A 29 -5.06 -23.36 -0.20
C GLN A 29 -6.46 -23.63 0.39
N GLY A 30 -7.42 -22.73 0.17
CA GLY A 30 -8.80 -22.89 0.62
C GLY A 30 -9.09 -22.40 2.05
N VAL A 31 -8.13 -21.75 2.72
CA VAL A 31 -8.38 -21.14 4.03
C VAL A 31 -9.34 -19.96 3.88
N SER A 32 -10.39 -19.94 4.71
CA SER A 32 -11.41 -18.90 4.61
C SER A 32 -10.88 -17.53 5.03
N TYR A 33 -11.52 -16.47 4.52
CA TYR A 33 -11.19 -15.10 4.92
C TYR A 33 -11.35 -14.88 6.44
N ALA A 34 -12.38 -15.48 7.05
CA ALA A 34 -12.65 -15.37 8.47
C ALA A 34 -11.52 -15.99 9.32
N GLU A 35 -11.02 -17.17 8.94
CA GLU A 35 -9.90 -17.82 9.61
C GLU A 35 -8.60 -17.02 9.46
N ILE A 36 -8.34 -16.47 8.26
CA ILE A 36 -7.20 -15.60 8.01
C ILE A 36 -7.28 -14.35 8.90
N ALA A 37 -8.44 -13.71 8.96
CA ALA A 37 -8.65 -12.53 9.81
C ALA A 37 -8.48 -12.88 11.31
N ALA A 38 -9.02 -14.01 11.77
CA ALA A 38 -8.88 -14.48 13.14
C ALA A 38 -7.40 -14.75 13.52
N SER A 39 -6.57 -15.16 12.55
CA SER A 39 -5.13 -15.34 12.72
C SER A 39 -4.30 -14.04 12.66
N GLY A 40 -4.96 -12.87 12.60
CA GLY A 40 -4.29 -11.56 12.54
C GLY A 40 -3.81 -11.13 11.14
N GLY A 41 -4.33 -11.79 10.10
CA GLY A 41 -4.22 -11.38 8.70
C GLY A 41 -5.19 -10.26 8.33
N GLY A 42 -5.55 -10.13 7.05
CA GLY A 42 -6.51 -9.12 6.61
C GLY A 42 -5.91 -7.71 6.58
N ILE A 43 -6.76 -6.68 6.63
CA ILE A 43 -6.29 -5.29 6.70
C ILE A 43 -5.48 -5.00 7.98
N ALA A 44 -5.77 -5.71 9.07
CA ALA A 44 -5.07 -5.56 10.35
C ALA A 44 -3.57 -5.87 10.23
N SER A 45 -3.17 -6.80 9.34
CA SER A 45 -1.75 -7.08 9.11
C SER A 45 -1.04 -5.92 8.42
N THR A 46 -1.68 -5.26 7.45
CA THR A 46 -1.13 -4.06 6.80
C THR A 46 -1.06 -2.88 7.77
N VAL A 47 -2.08 -2.70 8.62
CA VAL A 47 -2.05 -1.66 9.65
C VAL A 47 -0.87 -1.86 10.60
N ARG A 48 -0.68 -3.09 11.11
CA ARG A 48 0.45 -3.42 11.99
C ARG A 48 1.80 -3.17 11.31
N ALA A 49 1.99 -3.71 10.11
CA ALA A 49 3.25 -3.54 9.36
C ALA A 49 3.53 -2.06 9.02
N THR A 50 2.49 -1.26 8.72
CA THR A 50 2.64 0.17 8.45
C THR A 50 3.01 0.96 9.71
N ARG A 51 2.46 0.56 10.87
CA ARG A 51 2.84 1.17 12.16
C ARG A 51 4.28 0.86 12.55
N GLU A 52 4.73 -0.36 12.34
CA GLU A 52 6.10 -0.82 12.65
C GLU A 52 7.17 -0.23 11.71
N ALA A 53 6.83 0.06 10.45
CA ALA A 53 7.76 0.63 9.48
C ALA A 53 8.15 2.08 9.83
N SER A 54 9.42 2.44 9.61
CA SER A 54 9.88 3.82 9.66
C SER A 54 9.39 4.62 8.44
N GLU A 55 9.40 5.95 8.54
CA GLU A 55 9.06 6.86 7.43
C GLU A 55 9.94 6.58 6.19
N GLU A 56 11.24 6.38 6.38
CA GLU A 56 12.17 6.03 5.31
C GLU A 56 11.86 4.68 4.66
N GLN A 57 11.50 3.66 5.46
CA GLN A 57 11.11 2.34 4.92
C GLN A 57 9.83 2.45 4.07
N LEU A 58 8.86 3.24 4.51
CA LEU A 58 7.63 3.50 3.77
C LEU A 58 7.92 4.23 2.46
N LEU A 59 8.75 5.29 2.49
CA LEU A 59 9.17 6.04 1.31
C LEU A 59 9.87 5.16 0.28
N ASN A 60 10.88 4.41 0.71
CA ASN A 60 11.65 3.53 -0.17
C ASN A 60 10.78 2.44 -0.81
N SER A 61 9.78 1.93 -0.07
CA SER A 61 8.82 0.95 -0.59
C SER A 61 7.85 1.58 -1.59
N ALA A 62 7.29 2.76 -1.28
CA ALA A 62 6.35 3.47 -2.14
C ALA A 62 6.99 3.91 -3.45
N LEU A 63 8.22 4.45 -3.41
CA LEU A 63 8.96 4.87 -4.60
C LEU A 63 9.17 3.76 -5.62
N LYS A 64 9.32 2.50 -5.17
CA LYS A 64 9.42 1.36 -6.10
C LYS A 64 8.14 1.18 -6.91
N ARG A 65 6.97 1.28 -6.27
CA ARG A 65 5.65 1.17 -6.93
C ARG A 65 5.38 2.37 -7.84
N ILE A 66 5.64 3.57 -7.35
CA ILE A 66 5.40 4.82 -8.10
C ILE A 66 6.27 4.90 -9.35
N ARG A 67 7.52 4.42 -9.30
CA ARG A 67 8.40 4.35 -10.49
C ARG A 67 7.82 3.44 -11.59
N CYS A 68 7.16 2.33 -11.23
CA CYS A 68 6.46 1.51 -12.22
C CYS A 68 5.30 2.28 -12.86
N MET A 69 4.47 2.95 -12.04
CA MET A 69 3.37 3.78 -12.56
C MET A 69 3.87 4.91 -13.48
N GLN A 70 4.99 5.53 -13.13
CA GLN A 70 5.64 6.55 -13.95
C GLN A 70 6.10 5.99 -15.30
N GLN A 71 6.67 4.78 -15.33
CA GLN A 71 7.06 4.09 -16.56
C GLN A 71 5.86 3.78 -17.46
N ASP A 72 4.68 3.56 -16.86
CA ASP A 72 3.41 3.35 -17.56
C ASP A 72 2.74 4.66 -18.02
N GLY A 73 3.36 5.83 -17.77
CA GLY A 73 2.89 7.14 -18.25
C GLY A 73 2.06 7.93 -17.24
N VAL A 74 1.96 7.49 -15.98
CA VAL A 74 1.31 8.27 -14.91
C VAL A 74 2.19 9.46 -14.53
N THR A 75 1.61 10.67 -14.61
CA THR A 75 2.28 11.93 -14.27
C THR A 75 1.67 12.61 -13.05
N THR A 76 0.51 12.16 -12.59
CA THR A 76 -0.15 12.67 -11.38
C THR A 76 -0.78 11.52 -10.62
N ILE A 77 -0.51 11.47 -9.32
CA ILE A 77 -0.99 10.42 -8.43
C ILE A 77 -1.59 11.03 -7.17
N GLU A 78 -2.74 10.52 -6.76
CA GLU A 78 -3.29 10.72 -5.43
C GLU A 78 -2.93 9.53 -4.54
N ILE A 79 -2.49 9.82 -3.31
CA ILE A 79 -2.07 8.79 -2.35
C ILE A 79 -2.81 9.03 -1.03
N LYS A 80 -3.54 8.01 -0.59
CA LYS A 80 -4.28 8.02 0.68
C LYS A 80 -3.44 7.48 1.82
N SER A 81 -3.73 7.97 3.01
CA SER A 81 -3.32 7.34 4.27
C SER A 81 -4.27 6.17 4.61
N GLY A 82 -4.63 5.96 5.88
CA GLY A 82 -5.67 4.99 6.27
C GLY A 82 -5.15 3.63 6.77
N TYR A 83 -3.83 3.40 6.73
CA TYR A 83 -3.20 2.24 7.37
C TYR A 83 -2.55 2.58 8.71
N GLY A 84 -2.64 3.82 9.18
CA GLY A 84 -2.18 4.23 10.50
C GLY A 84 -3.24 4.01 11.58
N LEU A 85 -4.50 4.36 11.29
CA LEU A 85 -5.65 4.30 12.20
C LEU A 85 -5.40 4.89 13.60
N ASN A 86 -4.48 5.84 13.68
CA ASN A 86 -4.21 6.72 14.82
C ASN A 86 -3.42 7.93 14.31
N TYR A 87 -3.48 9.04 15.05
CA TYR A 87 -2.91 10.31 14.61
C TYR A 87 -1.42 10.21 14.21
N GLU A 88 -0.59 9.61 15.07
CA GLU A 88 0.86 9.54 14.83
C GLU A 88 1.20 8.79 13.54
N ASN A 89 0.54 7.67 13.27
CA ASN A 89 0.85 6.86 12.10
C ASN A 89 0.20 7.38 10.83
N GLU A 90 -0.99 7.98 10.92
CA GLU A 90 -1.60 8.68 9.77
C GLU A 90 -0.70 9.86 9.35
N ARG A 91 -0.23 10.67 10.31
CA ARG A 91 0.69 11.78 10.05
C ARG A 91 2.04 11.31 9.49
N LYS A 92 2.58 10.19 9.98
CA LYS A 92 3.79 9.57 9.41
C LYS A 92 3.58 9.21 7.94
N MET A 93 2.45 8.59 7.60
CA MET A 93 2.15 8.24 6.20
C MET A 93 2.04 9.47 5.30
N LEU A 94 1.48 10.58 5.79
CA LEU A 94 1.33 11.83 5.02
C LEU A 94 2.63 12.61 4.80
N ARG A 95 3.73 12.23 5.46
CA ARG A 95 5.06 12.83 5.31
C ARG A 95 5.96 12.09 4.34
N VAL A 96 5.56 10.87 3.98
CA VAL A 96 6.18 10.04 2.95
C VAL A 96 5.88 10.63 1.58
#